data_AF-A0A9W6TJ91-F1
#
_entry.id   AF-A0A9W6TJ91-F1
#
_cell.length_a   1.000
_cell.length_b   1.000
_cell.length_c   1.000
_cell.angle_alpha   90.00
_cell.angle_beta   90.00
_cell.angle_gamma   90.00
#
_symmetry.space_group_name_H-M   'P 1'
#
loop_
_entity.id
_entity.type
_entity.pdbx_description
1 polymer ?
#
loop_
_entity_poly.entity_id
_entity_poly.type
_entity_poly.pdbx_seq_one_letter_code
_entity_poly.pdbx_strand_id
1 'polypeptide(L)'
;MHTSWLSAALLSLPGVATVVAAGQLSAYDAQAQAIVDRFSTAEVIGQMTQLDLSTVMNGTTRTLNETSVRTFAKMNVGSYLNT
;
A
#
# COMPACT_ATOMS: atom_id res chain seq x y z
N MET A 1 45.86 -15.51 -29.22
CA MET A 1 44.54 -14.85 -29.21
C MET A 1 43.69 -15.52 -28.13
N HIS A 2 43.70 -15.00 -26.91
CA HIS A 2 42.87 -15.53 -25.81
C HIS A 2 41.59 -14.72 -25.77
N THR A 3 40.57 -15.16 -26.50
CA THR A 3 39.26 -14.52 -26.46
C THR A 3 38.60 -14.93 -25.16
N SER A 4 38.63 -14.02 -24.17
CA SER A 4 37.98 -14.15 -22.87
C SER A 4 36.46 -14.23 -23.06
N TRP A 5 35.94 -15.45 -23.21
CA TRP A 5 34.52 -15.75 -23.28
C TRP A 5 33.75 -15.48 -21.97
N LEU A 6 34.46 -15.25 -20.86
CA LEU A 6 33.87 -14.96 -19.55
C LEU A 6 33.35 -13.52 -19.42
N SER A 7 33.80 -12.61 -20.28
CA SER A 7 33.37 -11.20 -20.24
C SER A 7 31.99 -10.95 -20.88
N ALA A 8 31.46 -11.90 -21.66
CA ALA A 8 30.17 -11.76 -22.32
C ALA A 8 28.97 -12.07 -21.38
N ALA A 9 29.18 -12.85 -20.31
CA ALA A 9 28.11 -13.22 -19.38
C ALA A 9 27.73 -12.11 -18.39
N LEU A 10 28.57 -11.08 -18.24
CA LEU A 10 28.35 -9.97 -17.31
C LEU A 10 27.59 -8.79 -17.93
N LEU A 11 27.44 -8.73 -19.26
CA LEU A 11 26.75 -7.63 -19.95
C LEU A 11 25.23 -7.82 -20.09
N SER A 12 24.68 -8.96 -19.66
CA SER A 12 23.22 -9.24 -19.62
C SER A 12 22.55 -8.84 -18.31
N LEU A 13 23.32 -8.32 -17.33
CA LEU A 13 22.82 -7.87 -16.03
C LEU A 13 21.73 -6.76 -16.06
N PRO A 14 21.66 -5.83 -17.05
CA PRO A 14 20.59 -4.83 -17.07
C PRO A 14 19.21 -5.45 -17.33
N GLY A 15 19.16 -6.50 -18.17
CA GLY A 15 17.93 -7.19 -18.52
C GLY A 15 17.34 -7.93 -17.32
N VAL A 16 18.18 -8.63 -16.56
CA VAL A 16 17.77 -9.38 -15.36
C VAL A 16 17.21 -8.43 -14.29
N ALA A 17 17.82 -7.26 -14.09
CA ALA A 17 17.30 -6.27 -13.14
C ALA A 17 15.91 -5.74 -13.52
N THR A 18 15.65 -5.51 -14.82
CA THR A 18 14.33 -5.05 -15.30
C THR A 18 13.22 -6.10 -15.21
N VAL A 19 13.49 -7.38 -15.49
CA VAL A 19 12.47 -8.44 -15.30
C VAL A 19 12.20 -8.72 -13.82
N VAL A 20 13.20 -8.60 -12.95
CA VAL A 20 13.00 -8.76 -11.50
C VAL A 20 12.17 -7.59 -10.94
N ALA A 21 12.42 -6.35 -11.37
CA ALA A 21 11.63 -5.19 -10.99
C ALA A 21 10.18 -5.26 -11.52
N ALA A 22 9.97 -5.67 -12.78
CA ALA A 22 8.64 -5.88 -13.34
C ALA A 22 7.88 -7.03 -12.64
N GLY A 23 8.58 -8.12 -12.31
CA GLY A 23 8.04 -9.21 -11.49
C GLY A 23 7.65 -8.76 -10.08
N GLN A 24 8.42 -7.88 -9.45
CA GLN A 24 8.08 -7.32 -8.13
C GLN A 24 6.89 -6.36 -8.15
N LEU A 25 6.76 -5.51 -9.18
CA LEU A 25 5.58 -4.68 -9.37
C LEU A 25 4.32 -5.56 -9.51
N SER A 26 4.42 -6.63 -10.30
CA SER A 26 3.32 -7.58 -10.45
C SER A 26 2.97 -8.33 -9.15
N ALA A 27 3.94 -8.53 -8.26
CA ALA A 27 3.70 -9.20 -6.97
C ALA A 27 2.93 -8.31 -5.99
N TYR A 28 3.24 -7.01 -5.93
CA TYR A 28 2.49 -6.07 -5.09
C TYR A 28 1.09 -5.82 -5.63
N ASP A 29 0.92 -5.70 -6.94
CA ASP A 29 -0.40 -5.57 -7.56
C ASP A 29 -1.24 -6.82 -7.31
N ALA A 30 -0.67 -8.02 -7.48
CA ALA A 30 -1.36 -9.27 -7.18
C ALA A 30 -1.73 -9.38 -5.69
N GLN A 31 -0.86 -8.93 -4.78
CA GLN A 31 -1.15 -8.91 -3.35
C GLN A 31 -2.27 -7.91 -3.01
N ALA A 32 -2.22 -6.70 -3.58
CA ALA A 32 -3.26 -5.69 -3.39
C ALA A 32 -4.61 -6.19 -3.92
N GLN A 33 -4.62 -6.80 -5.11
CA GLN A 33 -5.81 -7.40 -5.69
C GLN A 33 -6.36 -8.51 -4.78
N ALA A 34 -5.51 -9.42 -4.28
CA ALA A 34 -5.93 -10.50 -3.38
C ALA A 34 -6.45 -10.00 -2.01
N ILE A 35 -6.09 -8.78 -1.60
CA ILE A 35 -6.65 -8.13 -0.40
C ILE A 35 -8.01 -7.52 -0.74
N VAL A 36 -8.10 -6.75 -1.83
CA VAL A 36 -9.34 -6.07 -2.26
C VAL A 36 -10.43 -7.08 -2.63
N ASP A 37 -10.07 -8.20 -3.26
CA ASP A 37 -11.00 -9.29 -3.61
C ASP A 37 -11.68 -9.92 -2.39
N ARG A 38 -11.11 -9.75 -1.19
CA ARG A 38 -11.68 -10.25 0.06
C ARG A 38 -12.59 -9.25 0.76
N PHE A 39 -12.67 -8.02 0.28
CA PHE A 39 -13.51 -6.98 0.87
C PHE A 39 -14.94 -7.05 0.31
N SER A 40 -15.91 -6.79 1.19
CA SER A 40 -17.25 -6.39 0.79
C SER A 40 -17.24 -5.00 0.13
N THR A 41 -18.31 -4.67 -0.60
CA THR A 41 -18.47 -3.32 -1.18
C THR A 41 -18.35 -2.21 -0.13
N ALA A 42 -18.89 -2.44 1.08
CA ALA A 42 -18.83 -1.47 2.17
C ALA A 42 -17.39 -1.26 2.68
N GLU A 43 -16.60 -2.33 2.78
CA GLU A 43 -15.18 -2.25 3.16
C GLU A 43 -14.37 -1.51 2.09
N VAL A 44 -14.62 -1.77 0.80
CA VAL A 44 -13.97 -1.02 -0.30
C VAL A 44 -14.27 0.48 -0.20
N ILE A 45 -15.54 0.86 0.02
CA ILE A 45 -15.93 2.26 0.19
C ILE A 45 -15.27 2.88 1.43
N GLY A 46 -15.27 2.16 2.55
CA GLY A 46 -14.61 2.61 3.77
C GLY A 46 -13.12 2.89 3.56
N GLN A 47 -12.42 1.98 2.90
CA GLN A 47 -10.99 2.13 2.63
C GLN A 47 -10.68 3.31 1.70
N MET A 48 -11.60 3.67 0.81
CA MET A 48 -11.52 4.88 -0.03
C MET A 48 -11.95 6.17 0.68
N THR A 49 -12.39 6.08 1.94
CA THR A 49 -12.86 7.23 2.70
C THR A 49 -11.72 7.78 3.57
N GLN A 50 -11.44 9.08 3.40
CA GLN A 50 -10.59 9.85 4.30
C GLN A 50 -11.47 10.85 5.07
N LEU A 51 -11.30 10.88 6.40
CA LEU A 51 -11.93 11.87 7.25
C LEU A 51 -10.92 12.90 7.76
N ASP A 52 -11.42 14.07 8.16
CA ASP A 52 -10.59 15.04 8.87
C ASP A 52 -10.12 14.45 10.21
N LEU A 53 -8.85 14.60 10.56
CA LEU A 53 -8.31 14.07 11.83
C LEU A 53 -9.09 14.57 13.06
N SER A 54 -9.63 15.78 13.03
CA SER A 54 -10.41 16.34 14.15
C SER A 54 -11.66 15.52 14.49
N THR A 55 -12.19 14.73 13.54
CA THR A 55 -13.36 13.87 13.76
C THR A 55 -13.13 12.79 14.83
N VAL A 56 -11.87 12.41 15.05
CA VAL A 56 -11.45 11.40 16.03
C VAL A 56 -10.65 11.99 17.18
N MET A 57 -10.64 13.31 17.36
CA MET A 57 -9.88 13.99 18.40
C MET A 57 -10.80 14.64 19.43
N ASN A 58 -10.38 14.62 20.69
CA ASN A 58 -10.98 15.44 21.73
C ASN A 58 -10.62 16.91 21.48
N GLY A 59 -11.62 17.77 21.30
CA GLY A 59 -11.42 19.17 20.89
C GLY A 59 -10.55 20.02 21.82
N THR A 60 -10.58 19.74 23.13
CA THR A 60 -9.80 20.52 24.12
C THR A 60 -8.43 19.92 24.39
N THR A 61 -8.36 18.61 24.63
CA THR A 61 -7.14 17.93 25.06
C THR A 61 -6.23 17.53 23.90
N ARG A 62 -6.75 17.54 22.66
CA ARG A 62 -6.04 17.07 21.46
C ARG A 62 -5.52 15.63 21.61
N THR A 63 -6.22 14.81 22.40
CA THR A 63 -5.99 13.38 22.52
C THR A 63 -7.02 12.62 21.69
N LEU A 64 -6.76 11.35 21.40
CA LEU A 64 -7.67 10.50 20.64
C LEU A 64 -9.01 10.32 21.38
N ASN A 65 -10.11 10.47 20.64
CA ASN A 65 -11.43 10.06 21.08
C ASN A 65 -11.67 8.61 20.64
N GLU A 66 -11.43 7.66 21.53
CA GLU A 66 -11.56 6.23 21.21
C GLU A 66 -12.97 5.83 20.78
N THR A 67 -14.01 6.50 21.29
CA THR A 67 -15.40 6.23 20.88
C THR A 67 -15.62 6.57 19.41
N SER A 68 -15.14 7.74 18.98
CA SER A 68 -15.16 8.13 17.57
C SER A 68 -14.35 7.15 16.71
N VAL A 69 -13.13 6.82 17.13
CA VAL A 69 -12.27 5.86 16.40
C VAL A 69 -12.95 4.52 16.21
N ARG A 70 -13.52 3.94 17.27
CA ARG A 70 -14.22 2.65 17.19
C ARG A 70 -15.46 2.73 16.28
N THR A 71 -16.13 3.88 16.25
CA THR A 71 -17.29 4.11 15.38
C THR A 71 -16.88 4.09 13.91
N PHE A 72 -15.84 4.85 13.54
CA PHE A 72 -15.36 4.90 12.17
C PHE A 72 -14.60 3.63 11.74
N ALA A 73 -13.97 2.91 12.68
CA ALA A 73 -13.38 1.60 12.42
C ALA A 73 -14.44 0.55 12.02
N LYS A 74 -15.62 0.56 12.65
CA LYS A 74 -16.75 -0.29 12.23
C LYS A 74 -17.28 0.06 10.84
N MET A 75 -16.98 1.26 10.35
CA MET A 75 -17.32 1.71 8.99
C MET A 75 -16.15 1.53 8.01
N ASN A 76 -15.05 0.89 8.44
CA ASN A 76 -13.88 0.59 7.64
C ASN A 76 -13.15 1.83 7.07
N VAL A 77 -13.27 3.00 7.71
CA VAL A 77 -12.60 4.23 7.26
C VAL A 77 -11.08 4.02 7.19
N GLY A 78 -10.51 4.23 5.99
CA GLY A 78 -9.11 3.91 5.70
C GLY A 78 -8.10 5.00 6.02
N SER A 79 -8.53 6.27 6.15
CA SER A 79 -7.59 7.37 6.36
C SER A 79 -8.15 8.50 7.24
N TYR A 80 -7.26 9.13 8.01
CA TYR A 80 -7.51 10.36 8.77
C TYR A 80 -6.37 11.33 8.54
N LEU A 81 -6.69 12.53 8.08
CA LEU A 81 -5.68 13.55 7.79
C LEU A 81 -6.24 14.94 8.05
N ASN A 82 -5.39 15.87 8.47
CA ASN A 82 -5.65 17.30 8.51
C ASN A 82 -4.33 18.03 8.22
N THR A 83 -4.39 19.28 7.76
CA THR A 83 -3.23 20.15 7.46
C THR A 83 -2.82 21.01 8.64
#